data_AF-A0A0S8FQQ7-F1
#
_entry.id   AF-A0A0S8FQQ7-F1
#
_cell.length_a   1.000
_cell.length_b   1.000
_cell.length_c   1.000
_cell.angle_alpha   90.00
_cell.angle_beta   90.00
_cell.angle_gamma   90.00
#
_symmetry.space_group_name_H-M   'P 1'
#
loop_
_entity.id
_entity.type
_entity.pdbx_description
1 polymer ?
#
loop_
_entity_poly.entity_id
_entity_poly.type
_entity_poly.pdbx_seq_one_letter_code
_entity_poly.pdbx_strand_id
1 'polypeptide(L)' 'MKRFLMLWFCAILPLVAGTITRTISFSPQDLVLSEVDDYDVVEIRGHSVLLKAGAPRVPRVMEKLVIPAGA' A
#
# COMPACT_ATOMS: atom_id res chain seq x y z
N MET A 1 4.40 44.45 16.51
CA MET A 1 3.32 43.43 16.31
C MET A 1 3.39 42.73 14.95
N LYS A 2 3.52 43.46 13.83
CA LYS A 2 3.62 42.85 12.47
C LYS A 2 4.73 41.79 12.30
N ARG A 3 5.91 41.99 12.90
CA ARG A 3 7.03 41.03 12.86
C ARG A 3 6.72 39.71 13.59
N PHE A 4 6.03 39.77 14.73
CA PHE A 4 5.62 38.56 15.48
C PHE A 4 4.56 37.75 14.73
N LEU A 5 3.64 38.44 14.05
CA LEU A 5 2.61 37.81 13.23
C LEU A 5 3.21 37.03 12.05
N MET A 6 4.25 37.57 11.42
CA MET A 6 4.96 36.93 10.31
C MET A 6 5.73 35.69 10.74
N LEU A 7 6.36 35.72 11.93
CA LEU A 7 7.04 34.57 12.54
C LEU A 7 6.07 33.43 12.85
N TRP A 8 4.89 33.76 13.39
CA TRP A 8 3.81 32.79 13.59
C TRP A 8 3.32 32.19 12.28
N PHE A 9 3.12 33.01 11.25
CA PHE A 9 2.67 32.55 9.93
C PHE A 9 3.68 31.58 9.29
N CYS A 10 4.99 31.88 9.39
CA CYS A 10 6.06 30.98 8.92
C CYS A 10 6.15 29.67 9.73
N ALA A 11 5.83 29.69 11.03
CA ALA A 11 5.88 28.50 11.88
C ALA A 11 4.71 27.53 11.65
N ILE A 12 3.57 28.01 11.13
CA ILE A 12 2.37 27.20 10.85
C ILE A 12 2.46 26.51 9.46
N LEU A 13 3.34 27.00 8.58
CA LEU A 13 3.44 26.54 7.19
C LEU A 13 3.98 25.11 6.95
N PRO A 14 4.75 24.43 7.82
CA PRO A 14 5.34 23.14 7.46
C PRO A 14 4.58 21.93 8.01
N LEU A 15 3.27 22.02 8.30
CA LEU A 15 2.44 20.85 8.60
C LEU A 15 1.47 20.53 7.46
N VAL A 16 2.01 20.39 6.25
CA VAL A 16 1.28 19.67 5.19
C VAL A 16 1.68 18.20 5.30
N ALA A 17 1.04 17.49 6.23
CA ALA A 17 1.04 16.03 6.20
C ALA A 17 0.25 15.59 4.95
N GLY A 18 0.97 15.15 3.92
CA GLY A 18 0.36 14.68 2.68
C GLY A 18 -0.16 13.26 2.83
N THR A 19 -1.47 13.05 2.69
CA THR A 19 -2.05 11.70 2.61
C THR A 19 -1.98 11.19 1.17
N ILE A 20 -1.39 10.02 0.97
CA ILE A 20 -1.41 9.32 -0.31
C ILE A 20 -2.45 8.20 -0.25
N THR A 21 -3.52 8.34 -1.02
CA THR A 21 -4.54 7.30 -1.17
C THR A 21 -4.34 6.59 -2.50
N ARG A 22 -4.15 5.26 -2.45
CA ARG A 22 -4.11 4.40 -3.63
C ARG A 22 -5.20 3.35 -3.52
N THR A 23 -5.97 3.20 -4.59
CA THR A 23 -6.97 2.14 -4.71
C THR A 23 -6.41 1.07 -5.63
N ILE A 24 -6.38 -0.18 -5.15
CA ILE A 24 -6.01 -1.34 -5.96
C ILE A 24 -7.32 -2.06 -6.32
N SER A 25 -7.54 -2.26 -7.62
CA SER A 25 -8.70 -2.99 -8.14
C SER A 25 -8.25 -4.29 -8.78
N PHE A 26 -9.00 -5.37 -8.53
CA PHE A 26 -8.78 -6.68 -9.11
C PHE A 26 -9.96 -7.07 -9.98
N SER A 27 -9.69 -7.57 -11.18
CA SER A 27 -10.71 -8.21 -12.02
C SER A 27 -10.82 -9.70 -11.64
N PRO A 28 -12.00 -10.31 -11.70
CA PRO A 28 -12.13 -11.77 -11.56
C PRO A 28 -11.25 -12.55 -12.56
N GLN A 29 -10.91 -11.94 -13.70
CA GLN A 29 -10.07 -12.52 -14.75
C GLN A 29 -8.58 -12.63 -14.32
N ASP A 30 -8.18 -11.81 -13.34
CA ASP A 30 -6.83 -11.78 -12.80
C ASP A 30 -6.63 -12.89 -11.75
N LEU A 31 -7.73 -13.42 -11.21
CA LEU A 31 -7.73 -14.51 -10.25
C LEU A 31 -7.51 -15.84 -10.97
N VAL A 32 -6.56 -16.62 -10.45
CA VAL A 32 -6.34 -18.00 -10.86
C VAL A 32 -6.76 -18.87 -9.68
N LEU A 33 -7.78 -19.70 -9.93
CA LEU A 33 -8.27 -20.69 -8.98
C LEU A 33 -7.76 -22.06 -9.43
N SER A 34 -7.12 -22.76 -8.51
CA SER A 34 -6.55 -24.09 -8.76
C SER A 34 -6.64 -24.93 -7.50
N GLU A 35 -6.49 -26.24 -7.65
CA GLU A 35 -6.48 -27.17 -6.53
C GLU A 35 -5.09 -27.81 -6.43
N VAL A 36 -4.54 -27.86 -5.23
CA VAL A 36 -3.23 -28.48 -4.94
C VAL A 36 -3.36 -29.27 -3.64
N ASP A 37 -3.08 -30.58 -3.70
CA ASP A 37 -3.14 -31.49 -2.55
C ASP A 37 -4.48 -31.43 -1.79
N ASP A 38 -5.61 -31.40 -2.52
CA ASP A 38 -6.99 -31.24 -2.00
C ASP A 38 -7.28 -29.88 -1.31
N TYR A 39 -6.43 -28.87 -1.55
CA TYR A 39 -6.66 -27.50 -1.10
C TYR A 39 -6.98 -26.56 -2.26
N ASP A 40 -7.97 -25.70 -2.03
CA ASP A 40 -8.22 -24.53 -2.88
C ASP A 40 -7.07 -23.53 -2.77
N VAL A 41 -6.46 -23.22 -3.91
CA VAL A 41 -5.40 -22.23 -4.07
C VAL A 41 -5.91 -21.07 -4.92
N VAL A 42 -5.82 -19.88 -4.34
CA VAL A 42 -6.18 -18.62 -4.99
C VAL A 42 -4.92 -17.80 -5.26
N GLU A 43 -4.71 -17.43 -6.51
CA GLU A 43 -3.58 -16.60 -6.95
C GLU A 43 -4.04 -15.39 -7.75
N ILE A 44 -3.18 -14.38 -7.86
CA ILE A 44 -3.36 -13.26 -8.79
C ILE A 44 -2.26 -13.35 -9.84
N ARG A 45 -2.64 -13.38 -11.12
CA ARG A 45 -1.73 -13.58 -12.25
C ARG A 45 -0.58 -12.57 -12.22
N GLY A 46 0.65 -13.08 -12.28
CA GLY A 46 1.86 -12.23 -12.31
C GLY A 46 2.28 -11.66 -10.94
N HIS A 47 1.60 -12.04 -9.86
CA HIS A 47 1.94 -11.60 -8.51
C HIS A 47 2.45 -12.73 -7.63
N SER A 48 3.25 -12.36 -6.63
CA SER A 48 3.80 -13.28 -5.65
C SER A 48 2.73 -13.82 -4.70
N VAL A 49 3.03 -14.95 -4.08
CA VAL A 49 2.19 -15.55 -3.04
C VAL A 49 2.91 -15.49 -1.71
N LEU A 50 2.20 -15.17 -0.63
CA LEU A 50 2.73 -15.21 0.71
C LEU A 50 2.68 -16.65 1.22
N LEU A 51 3.85 -17.20 1.51
CA LEU A 51 4.01 -18.55 2.03
C LEU A 51 4.61 -18.49 3.43
N LYS A 52 3.90 -19.03 4.40
CA LYS A 52 4.38 -19.24 5.76
C LYS A 52 3.95 -20.63 6.19
N ALA A 53 4.91 -21.45 6.62
CA ALA A 53 4.62 -22.81 7.06
C ALA A 53 3.55 -22.82 8.16
N GLY A 54 2.53 -23.67 7.98
CA GLY A 54 1.38 -23.76 8.90
C GLY A 54 0.33 -22.65 8.76
N ALA A 55 0.50 -21.70 7.83
CA ALA A 55 -0.50 -20.68 7.52
C ALA A 55 -1.08 -20.87 6.11
N PRO A 56 -2.31 -20.37 5.85
CA PRO A 56 -2.87 -20.37 4.52
C PRO A 56 -1.98 -19.61 3.52
N ARG A 57 -1.88 -20.17 2.32
CA ARG A 57 -1.28 -19.51 1.17
C ARG A 57 -2.21 -18.39 0.70
N VAL A 58 -1.71 -17.16 0.61
CA VAL A 58 -2.52 -16.00 0.18
C VAL A 58 -1.80 -15.17 -0.88
N PRO A 59 -2.51 -14.64 -1.89
CA PRO A 59 -1.90 -13.81 -2.92
C PRO A 59 -1.42 -12.47 -2.35
N ARG A 60 -0.34 -11.93 -2.92
CA ARG A 60 0.26 -10.66 -2.47
C ARG A 60 0.65 -9.79 -3.67
N VAL A 61 0.06 -8.59 -3.70
CA VAL A 61 0.48 -7.51 -4.61
C VAL A 61 1.42 -6.55 -3.89
N MET A 62 2.48 -6.13 -4.57
CA MET A 62 3.47 -5.19 -4.05
C MET A 62 3.49 -3.94 -4.92
N GLU A 63 3.11 -2.82 -4.31
CA GLU A 63 3.20 -1.50 -4.93
C GLU A 63 4.41 -0.75 -4.40
N LYS A 64 5.16 -0.11 -5.30
CA LYS A 64 6.31 0.72 -4.92
C LYS A 64 5.84 2.16 -4.72
N LEU A 65 6.12 2.71 -3.56
CA LEU A 65 5.85 4.11 -3.24
C LEU A 65 7.15 4.86 -2.99
N VAL A 66 7.29 6.04 -3.58
CA VAL A 66 8.39 6.96 -3.27
C VAL A 66 7.95 7.86 -2.13
N ILE A 67 8.62 7.73 -0.99
CA ILE A 67 8.42 8.58 0.18
C ILE A 67 9.50 9.68 0.14
N PRO A 68 9.14 10.97 0.11
CA PRO A 68 10.12 12.06 0.14
C PRO A 68 10.99 12.02 1.39
N ALA A 69 12.24 12.47 1.28
CA ALA A 69 13.11 12.59 2.44
C ALA A 69 12.53 13.60 3.45
N GLY A 70 12.30 13.15 4.69
CA GLY A 70 11.73 13.98 5.76
C GLY A 70 10.21 13.98 5.86
N ALA A 71 9.51 13.10 5.11
CA ALA A 71 8.09 12.79 5.31
C ALA A 71 7.85 11.91 6.56
#